data_AF-M3IR96-F1
#
_entry.id   AF-M3IR96-F1
#
_cell.length_a   1.000
_cell.length_b   1.000
_cell.length_c   1.000
_cell.angle_alpha   90.00
_cell.angle_beta   90.00
_cell.angle_gamma   90.00
#
_symmetry.space_group_name_H-M   'P 1'
#
loop_
_entity.id
_entity.type
_entity.pdbx_description
1 polymer ?
#
loop_
_entity_poly.entity_id
_entity_poly.type
_entity_poly.pdbx_seq_one_letter_code
_entity_poly.pdbx_strand_id
1 'polypeptide(L)'
;MESKISIGILGYLNEEAIAWCSVAPRETYRSLGGDENLESVWSIVCFFVKKEYQGRGVATTIIENAKDYAKKNGAKYLEAYPVEKNSPSYKFMGFTSMFKKIGFTFVKKAGTRRNVMTYKL
;
A
#
# COMPACT_ATOMS: atom_id res chain seq x y z
N MET A 1 -22.92 -9.03 -11.81
CA MET A 1 -22.13 -9.67 -10.74
C MET A 1 -21.44 -8.56 -9.97
N GLU A 2 -21.94 -8.19 -8.79
CA GLU A 2 -21.21 -7.29 -7.90
C GLU A 2 -20.03 -8.05 -7.31
N SER A 3 -18.82 -7.56 -7.56
CA SER A 3 -17.62 -8.07 -6.91
C SER A 3 -17.70 -7.67 -5.42
N LYS A 4 -17.76 -8.65 -4.52
CA LYS A 4 -17.80 -8.45 -3.06
C LYS A 4 -16.43 -8.07 -2.47
N ILE A 5 -15.47 -7.69 -3.31
CA ILE A 5 -14.11 -7.40 -2.86
C ILE A 5 -14.04 -5.94 -2.43
N SER A 6 -13.89 -5.71 -1.13
CA SER A 6 -13.69 -4.38 -0.57
C SER A 6 -12.32 -3.84 -0.97
N ILE A 7 -12.31 -2.65 -1.60
CA ILE A 7 -11.11 -2.01 -2.12
C ILE A 7 -10.65 -0.94 -1.12
N GLY A 8 -9.83 -1.37 -0.17
CA GLY A 8 -9.15 -0.49 0.75
C GLY A 8 -9.82 -0.29 2.10
N ILE A 9 -9.20 0.59 2.88
CA ILE A 9 -9.60 0.95 4.25
C ILE A 9 -9.61 2.47 4.42
N LEU A 10 -10.52 2.95 5.26
CA LEU A 10 -10.59 4.35 5.68
C LEU A 10 -10.01 4.50 7.09
N GLY A 11 -9.25 5.57 7.29
CA GLY A 11 -8.75 5.99 8.59
C GLY A 11 -9.60 7.13 9.13
N TYR A 12 -10.14 6.95 10.35
CA TYR A 12 -10.99 7.93 11.02
C TYR A 12 -10.26 8.55 12.21
N LEU A 13 -10.54 9.83 12.44
CA LEU A 13 -10.29 10.50 13.71
C LEU A 13 -11.65 10.99 14.23
N ASN A 14 -12.11 10.40 15.33
CA ASN A 14 -13.50 10.51 15.78
C ASN A 14 -14.45 10.05 14.66
N GLU A 15 -15.40 10.89 14.25
CA GLU A 15 -16.36 10.61 13.18
C GLU A 15 -15.88 11.07 11.80
N GLU A 16 -14.70 11.72 11.71
CA GLU A 16 -14.18 12.26 10.48
C GLU A 16 -13.23 11.28 9.76
N ALA A 17 -13.51 10.95 8.50
CA ALA A 17 -12.56 10.24 7.65
C ALA A 17 -11.40 11.17 7.25
N ILE A 18 -10.18 10.82 7.64
CA ILE A 18 -8.97 11.64 7.42
C ILE A 18 -7.93 11.01 6.50
N ALA A 19 -8.04 9.69 6.25
CA ALA A 19 -7.12 8.95 5.42
C ALA A 19 -7.82 7.81 4.68
N TRP A 20 -7.22 7.39 3.57
CA TRP A 20 -7.66 6.22 2.80
C TRP A 20 -6.43 5.47 2.30
N CYS A 21 -6.49 4.14 2.28
CA CYS A 21 -5.48 3.27 1.70
C CYS A 21 -6.14 2.26 0.77
N SER A 22 -5.74 2.26 -0.49
CA SER A 22 -6.16 1.26 -1.47
C SER A 22 -5.35 -0.02 -1.26
N VAL A 23 -6.01 -1.01 -0.66
CA VAL A 23 -5.45 -2.32 -0.33
C VAL A 23 -6.48 -3.41 -0.64
N ALA A 24 -6.12 -4.36 -1.51
CA ALA A 24 -6.98 -5.44 -1.98
C ALA A 24 -6.12 -6.58 -2.56
N PRO A 25 -6.69 -7.77 -2.86
CA PRO A 25 -5.97 -8.83 -3.55
C PRO A 25 -5.35 -8.32 -4.86
N ARG A 26 -4.12 -8.75 -5.18
CA ARG A 26 -3.33 -8.25 -6.32
C ARG A 26 -4.11 -8.31 -7.64
N GLU A 27 -4.86 -9.38 -7.85
CA GLU A 27 -5.67 -9.64 -9.05
C GLU A 27 -6.82 -8.64 -9.26
N THR A 28 -7.19 -7.86 -8.24
CA THR A 28 -8.18 -6.78 -8.38
C THR A 28 -7.65 -5.58 -9.16
N TYR A 29 -6.32 -5.45 -9.26
CA TYR A 29 -5.67 -4.34 -9.94
C TYR A 29 -5.11 -4.79 -11.29
N ARG A 30 -4.91 -3.82 -12.20
CA ARG A 30 -4.02 -4.04 -13.33
C ARG A 30 -2.63 -4.37 -12.80
N SER A 31 -1.93 -5.29 -13.47
CA SER A 31 -0.58 -5.65 -13.06
C SER A 31 0.32 -4.42 -13.00
N LEU A 32 0.95 -4.25 -11.84
CA LEU A 32 1.92 -3.18 -11.58
C LEU A 32 3.37 -3.70 -11.60
N GLY A 33 3.56 -4.96 -12.00
CA GLY A 33 4.87 -5.62 -12.10
C GLY A 33 5.34 -6.28 -10.81
N GLY A 34 4.42 -6.76 -9.96
CA GLY A 34 4.72 -7.46 -8.70
C GLY A 34 5.58 -8.72 -8.84
N ASP A 35 5.81 -9.40 -7.71
CA ASP A 35 6.54 -10.68 -7.71
C ASP A 35 5.58 -11.85 -7.98
N GLU A 36 5.73 -12.45 -9.16
CA GLU A 36 4.88 -13.54 -9.67
C GLU A 36 5.09 -14.86 -8.92
N ASN A 37 6.21 -15.01 -8.19
CA ASN A 37 6.47 -16.20 -7.39
C ASN A 37 5.70 -16.21 -6.05
N LEU A 38 5.09 -15.08 -5.68
CA LEU A 38 4.31 -14.95 -4.45
C LEU A 38 2.83 -15.21 -4.70
N GLU A 39 2.24 -16.04 -3.86
CA GLU A 39 0.81 -16.35 -3.84
C GLU A 39 0.09 -15.65 -2.68
N SER A 40 -1.23 -15.52 -2.78
CA SER A 40 -2.08 -14.89 -1.75
C SER A 40 -1.60 -13.47 -1.41
N VAL A 41 -1.32 -12.68 -2.45
CA VAL A 41 -0.74 -11.34 -2.30
C VAL A 41 -1.79 -10.28 -2.38
N TRP A 42 -1.70 -9.32 -1.47
CA TRP A 42 -2.49 -8.10 -1.49
C TRP A 42 -1.59 -6.92 -1.85
N SER A 43 -2.10 -5.99 -2.66
CA SER A 43 -1.33 -4.83 -3.13
C SER A 43 -1.81 -3.57 -2.45
N ILE A 44 -0.87 -2.78 -1.92
CA ILE A 44 -1.07 -1.38 -1.55
C ILE A 44 -0.66 -0.52 -2.75
N VAL A 45 -1.65 0.02 -3.46
CA VAL A 45 -1.41 0.74 -4.73
C VAL A 45 -1.38 2.26 -4.57
N CYS A 46 -2.12 2.81 -3.60
CA CYS A 46 -2.07 4.22 -3.25
C CYS A 46 -2.65 4.47 -1.85
N PHE A 47 -2.35 5.64 -1.31
CA PHE A 47 -3.00 6.15 -0.11
C PHE A 47 -3.11 7.66 -0.17
N PHE A 48 -4.04 8.19 0.63
CA PHE A 48 -4.31 9.61 0.76
C PHE A 48 -4.43 9.96 2.24
N VAL A 49 -3.92 11.13 2.60
CA VAL A 49 -4.08 11.74 3.93
C VAL A 49 -4.46 13.20 3.71
N LYS A 50 -5.55 13.64 4.34
CA LYS A 50 -5.97 15.04 4.38
C LYS A 50 -4.82 15.95 4.79
N LYS A 51 -4.67 17.10 4.12
CA LYS A 51 -3.46 17.95 4.16
C LYS A 51 -3.11 18.39 5.59
N GLU A 52 -4.11 18.77 6.37
CA GLU A 52 -4.03 19.20 7.76
C GLU A 52 -3.52 18.12 8.73
N TYR A 53 -3.61 16.84 8.32
CA TYR A 53 -3.13 15.67 9.08
C TYR A 53 -1.82 15.07 8.54
N GLN A 54 -1.26 15.63 7.46
CA GLN A 54 0.03 15.19 6.92
C GLN A 54 1.19 15.53 7.86
N GLY A 55 2.29 14.79 7.76
CA GLY A 55 3.48 14.99 8.62
C GLY A 55 3.34 14.44 10.05
N ARG A 56 2.16 13.93 10.43
CA ARG A 56 1.88 13.40 11.78
C ARG A 56 1.93 11.86 11.88
N GLY A 57 2.51 11.20 10.88
CA GLY A 57 2.60 9.72 10.85
C GLY A 57 1.35 8.98 10.36
N VAL A 58 0.25 9.68 10.05
CA VAL A 58 -1.04 9.07 9.63
C VAL A 58 -0.91 8.12 8.45
N ALA A 59 -0.09 8.47 7.44
CA ALA A 59 0.17 7.60 6.29
C ALA A 59 0.80 6.27 6.71
N THR A 60 1.76 6.30 7.62
CA THR A 60 2.39 5.10 8.17
C THR A 60 1.34 4.28 8.92
N THR A 61 0.55 4.92 9.80
CA THR A 61 -0.48 4.24 10.60
C THR A 61 -1.51 3.52 9.73
N ILE A 62 -2.05 4.16 8.69
CA ILE A 62 -3.04 3.49 7.82
C ILE A 62 -2.42 2.33 7.02
N ILE A 63 -1.16 2.44 6.60
CA ILE A 63 -0.45 1.33 5.92
C ILE A 63 -0.20 0.17 6.88
N GLU A 64 0.09 0.42 8.15
CA GLU A 64 0.22 -0.65 9.14
C GLU A 64 -1.12 -1.34 9.41
N ASN A 65 -2.22 -0.57 9.52
CA ASN A 65 -3.56 -1.15 9.60
C ASN A 65 -3.93 -1.96 8.33
N ALA A 66 -3.41 -1.57 7.17
CA ALA A 66 -3.57 -2.33 5.93
C ALA A 66 -2.90 -3.72 6.01
N LYS A 67 -1.81 -3.87 6.79
CA LYS A 67 -1.19 -5.19 7.08
C LYS A 67 -2.18 -6.09 7.81
N ASP A 68 -2.74 -5.59 8.91
CA ASP A 68 -3.70 -6.36 9.72
C ASP A 68 -4.96 -6.70 8.95
N TYR A 69 -5.47 -5.75 8.17
CA TYR A 69 -6.64 -5.95 7.31
C TYR A 69 -6.37 -7.03 6.26
N ALA A 70 -5.27 -6.94 5.52
CA ALA A 70 -4.92 -7.94 4.51
C ALA A 70 -4.74 -9.34 5.13
N LYS A 71 -4.05 -9.42 6.28
CA LYS A 71 -3.84 -10.68 7.01
C LYS A 71 -5.17 -11.32 7.43
N LYS A 72 -6.09 -10.54 8.00
CA LYS A 72 -7.44 -11.02 8.38
C LYS A 72 -8.26 -11.53 7.20
N ASN A 73 -7.94 -11.07 5.99
CA ASN A 73 -8.60 -11.48 4.75
C ASN A 73 -7.77 -12.52 3.94
N GLY A 74 -6.83 -13.21 4.57
CA GLY A 74 -6.12 -14.36 3.98
C GLY A 74 -4.88 -14.02 3.17
N ALA A 75 -4.39 -12.77 3.21
CA ALA A 75 -3.13 -12.43 2.59
C ALA A 75 -1.94 -13.08 3.32
N LYS A 76 -1.00 -13.66 2.56
CA LYS A 76 0.31 -14.11 3.05
C LYS A 76 1.39 -13.04 2.89
N TYR A 77 1.22 -12.21 1.87
CA TYR A 77 2.15 -11.13 1.55
C TYR A 77 1.39 -9.85 1.23
N LEU A 78 2.02 -8.73 1.59
CA LEU A 78 1.73 -7.44 0.99
C LEU A 78 2.81 -7.09 -0.02
N GLU A 79 2.40 -6.38 -1.05
CA GLU A 79 3.31 -5.67 -1.94
C GLU A 79 2.91 -4.20 -2.08
N ALA A 80 3.89 -3.36 -2.36
CA ALA A 80 3.73 -1.94 -2.60
C ALA A 80 4.66 -1.47 -3.71
N TYR A 81 4.38 -0.30 -4.25
CA TYR A 81 5.05 0.26 -5.42
C TYR A 81 5.67 1.65 -5.19
N PRO A 82 6.37 1.89 -4.06
CA PRO A 82 6.85 3.22 -3.74
C PRO A 82 7.93 3.73 -4.69
N VAL A 83 8.11 5.04 -4.68
CA VAL A 83 9.13 5.75 -5.45
C VAL A 83 10.24 6.31 -4.56
N GLU A 84 11.34 6.75 -5.18
CA GLU A 84 12.35 7.54 -4.48
C GLU A 84 11.85 8.96 -4.20
N LYS A 85 12.40 9.62 -3.18
CA LYS A 85 11.96 10.96 -2.71
C LYS A 85 11.98 12.03 -3.81
N ASN A 86 12.96 11.96 -4.71
CA ASN A 86 13.15 12.88 -5.83
C ASN A 86 12.29 12.53 -7.07
N SER A 87 11.44 11.49 -7.01
CA SER A 87 10.58 11.13 -8.15
C SER A 87 9.62 12.26 -8.49
N PRO A 88 9.47 12.63 -9.78
CA PRO A 88 8.54 13.67 -10.21
C PRO A 88 7.07 13.21 -10.22
N SER A 89 6.80 11.92 -9.98
CA SER A 89 5.46 11.32 -10.14
C SER A 89 5.26 10.14 -9.17
N TYR A 90 4.01 9.65 -9.07
CA TYR A 90 3.62 8.50 -8.25
C TYR A 90 3.87 8.65 -6.73
N LYS A 91 4.00 9.88 -6.22
CA LYS A 91 4.22 10.13 -4.78
C LYS A 91 3.06 9.63 -3.90
N PHE A 92 1.86 9.49 -4.45
CA PHE A 92 0.70 8.87 -3.79
C PHE A 92 0.88 7.36 -3.51
N MET A 93 1.88 6.71 -4.12
CA MET A 93 2.28 5.33 -3.81
C MET A 93 3.26 5.26 -2.63
N GLY A 94 3.64 6.40 -2.07
CA GLY A 94 4.61 6.51 -0.97
C GLY A 94 6.06 6.41 -1.41
N PHE A 95 6.94 6.39 -0.41
CA PHE A 95 8.40 6.45 -0.61
C PHE A 95 9.09 5.19 -0.11
N THR A 96 10.16 4.75 -0.79
CA THR A 96 10.90 3.54 -0.42
C THR A 96 11.40 3.60 1.03
N SER A 97 11.89 4.76 1.46
CA SER A 97 12.30 5.01 2.85
C SER A 97 11.19 4.82 3.89
N MET A 98 9.93 5.10 3.54
CA MET A 98 8.78 4.88 4.44
C MET A 98 8.50 3.38 4.58
N PHE A 99 8.40 2.67 3.46
CA PHE A 99 8.13 1.23 3.45
C PHE A 99 9.25 0.41 4.12
N LYS A 100 10.52 0.78 3.92
CA LYS A 100 11.66 0.16 4.63
C LYS A 100 11.53 0.25 6.15
N LYS A 101 11.12 1.42 6.67
CA LYS A 101 10.95 1.63 8.13
C LYS A 101 9.89 0.73 8.75
N ILE A 102 8.89 0.35 7.97
CA ILE A 102 7.80 -0.55 8.42
C ILE A 102 8.01 -2.00 7.95
N GLY A 103 9.25 -2.37 7.61
CA GLY A 103 9.68 -3.76 7.41
C GLY A 103 9.53 -4.31 5.99
N PHE A 104 9.12 -3.51 5.01
CA PHE A 104 9.08 -3.98 3.62
C PHE A 104 10.49 -4.11 3.05
N THR A 105 10.71 -5.16 2.26
CA THR A 105 11.97 -5.44 1.56
C THR A 105 11.85 -5.10 0.08
N PHE A 106 12.94 -4.63 -0.53
CA PHE A 106 13.00 -4.37 -1.96
C PHE A 106 13.12 -5.68 -2.74
N VAL A 107 12.37 -5.81 -3.83
CA VAL A 107 12.43 -6.98 -4.74
C VAL A 107 13.06 -6.58 -6.07
N LYS A 108 12.42 -5.67 -6.80
CA LYS A 108 12.85 -5.25 -8.15
C LYS A 108 12.29 -3.87 -8.51
N LYS A 109 12.79 -3.28 -9.58
CA LYS A 109 12.18 -2.07 -10.17
C LYS A 109 10.96 -2.45 -11.03
N ALA A 110 9.94 -1.60 -11.00
CA ALA A 110 8.77 -1.67 -11.87
C ALA A 110 8.72 -0.43 -12.77
N GLY A 111 9.17 -0.59 -14.02
CA GLY A 111 9.41 0.52 -14.94
C GLY A 111 10.57 1.40 -14.46
N THR A 112 10.49 2.71 -14.71
CA THR A 112 11.62 3.63 -14.47
C THR A 112 11.67 4.23 -13.07
N ARG A 113 10.54 4.29 -12.36
CA ARG A 113 10.40 5.07 -11.11
C ARG A 113 9.93 4.27 -9.89
N ARG A 114 9.10 3.25 -10.10
CA ARG A 114 8.46 2.49 -9.01
C ARG A 114 9.35 1.32 -8.61
N ASN A 115 9.27 0.94 -7.35
CA ASN A 115 10.00 -0.18 -6.78
C ASN A 115 8.99 -1.16 -6.21
N VAL A 116 9.06 -2.41 -6.63
CA VAL A 116 8.29 -3.48 -6.00
C VAL A 116 8.95 -3.76 -4.64
N MET A 117 8.17 -3.56 -3.58
CA MET A 117 8.57 -3.89 -2.23
C MET A 117 7.55 -4.83 -1.61
N THR A 118 7.99 -5.84 -0.88
CA THR A 118 7.11 -6.86 -0.28
C THR A 118 7.26 -6.93 1.24
N TYR A 119 6.22 -7.41 1.90
CA TYR A 119 6.19 -7.68 3.33
C TYR A 119 5.50 -9.02 3.56
N LYS A 120 6.08 -9.90 4.37
CA LYS A 120 5.47 -11.16 4.76
C LYS A 120 4.63 -10.94 6.02
N LEU A 121 3.34 -11.29 5.96
CA LEU A 121 2.34 -11.06 7.03
C LEU A 121 2.36 -12.14 8.12
#